data_AF-A0A368D2C0-F1
#
_entry.id   AF-A0A368D2C0-F1
#
_cell.length_a   1.000
_cell.length_b   1.000
_cell.length_c   1.000
_cell.angle_alpha   90.00
_cell.angle_beta   90.00
_cell.angle_gamma   90.00
#
_symmetry.space_group_name_H-M   'P 1'
#
loop_
_entity.id
_entity.type
_entity.pdbx_description
1 polymer ?
#
loop_
_entity_poly.entity_id
_entity_poly.type
_entity_poly.pdbx_seq_one_letter_code
_entity_poly.pdbx_strand_id
1 'polypeptide(L)'
;MILQEQVKFNTAYNKSQYDAEALITIDDFLIILTKNKLKKITEIYVLPKIAGKYEAKKIGSLNTQSIITGGDYDPDTKLLALTGTLFFNEYYILKIENFNLEVKKDYKIDMYEIPIGKTQVEAIKIIDSNTFWITSEDEKSSSSARLMKIKL
;
A
#
# COMPACT_ATOMS: atom_id res chain seq x y z
N MET A 1 -12.39 8.99 10.86
CA MET A 1 -12.64 8.42 9.52
C MET A 1 -13.29 7.07 9.71
N ILE A 2 -14.37 6.79 8.98
CA ILE A 2 -15.03 5.48 8.97
C ILE A 2 -15.00 5.01 7.51
N LEU A 3 -14.49 3.80 7.27
CA LEU A 3 -14.65 3.12 5.99
C LEU A 3 -16.10 2.62 5.93
N GLN A 4 -16.87 2.96 4.89
CA GLN A 4 -18.29 2.61 4.80
C GLN A 4 -18.58 1.10 4.97
N GLU A 5 -17.62 0.25 4.60
CA GLU A 5 -17.76 -1.21 4.71
C GLU A 5 -17.42 -1.74 6.13
N GLN A 6 -16.67 -0.98 6.93
CA GLN A 6 -16.28 -1.35 8.30
C GLN A 6 -17.28 -0.78 9.32
N VAL A 7 -18.45 -1.41 9.40
CA VAL A 7 -19.54 -1.02 10.31
C VAL A 7 -19.50 -1.74 11.67
N LYS A 8 -18.63 -2.74 11.83
CA LYS A 8 -18.50 -3.54 13.06
C LYS A 8 -17.05 -3.60 13.51
N PHE A 9 -16.77 -3.07 14.71
CA PHE A 9 -15.43 -3.06 15.32
C PHE A 9 -15.23 -4.22 16.32
N ASN A 10 -16.17 -5.17 16.38
CA ASN A 10 -16.16 -6.30 17.32
C ASN A 10 -15.74 -7.63 16.66
N THR A 11 -15.17 -7.60 15.46
CA THR A 11 -14.66 -8.79 14.79
C THR A 11 -13.38 -9.27 15.46
N ALA A 12 -13.28 -10.57 15.76
CA ALA A 12 -12.02 -11.19 16.20
C ALA A 12 -10.89 -10.83 15.23
N TYR A 13 -9.66 -10.61 15.73
CA TYR A 13 -8.48 -10.14 14.97
C TYR A 13 -8.31 -10.83 13.60
N ASN A 14 -8.57 -12.14 13.53
CA ASN A 14 -8.45 -12.96 12.31
C ASN A 14 -9.59 -12.77 11.29
N LYS A 15 -10.57 -11.89 11.55
CA LYS A 15 -11.73 -11.61 10.70
C LYS A 15 -11.80 -10.15 10.22
N SER A 16 -10.87 -9.28 10.64
CA SER A 16 -10.74 -7.94 10.04
C SER A 16 -10.30 -8.09 8.59
N GLN A 17 -11.15 -7.65 7.66
CA GLN A 17 -10.89 -7.72 6.23
C GLN A 17 -10.18 -6.47 5.70
N TYR A 18 -10.26 -5.35 6.42
CA TYR A 18 -9.84 -4.03 5.97
C TYR A 18 -8.95 -3.38 7.01
N ASP A 19 -7.66 -3.29 6.68
CA ASP A 19 -6.69 -2.50 7.43
C ASP A 19 -6.14 -1.44 6.47
N ALA A 20 -5.92 -0.21 6.95
CA ALA A 20 -5.31 0.85 6.15
C ALA A 20 -3.79 0.68 6.19
N GLU A 21 -3.17 0.50 5.02
CA GLU A 21 -1.76 0.14 4.90
C GLU A 21 -0.92 1.27 4.33
N ALA A 22 -1.52 2.13 3.51
CA ALA A 22 -0.84 3.31 3.00
C ALA A 22 -1.76 4.53 2.97
N LEU A 23 -1.17 5.66 3.32
CA LEU A 23 -1.77 6.98 3.21
C LEU A 23 -0.85 7.83 2.32
N ILE A 24 -1.30 8.12 1.11
CA ILE A 24 -0.54 8.88 0.12
C ILE A 24 -1.31 10.15 -0.27
N THR A 25 -0.62 11.06 -0.95
CA THR A 25 -1.23 12.30 -1.45
C THR A 25 -1.23 12.31 -2.97
N ILE A 26 -2.38 12.58 -3.57
CA ILE A 26 -2.52 12.82 -5.02
C ILE A 26 -3.35 14.08 -5.18
N ASP A 27 -2.78 15.09 -5.84
CA ASP A 27 -3.39 16.42 -5.99
C ASP A 27 -3.90 16.98 -4.65
N ASP A 28 -5.17 17.36 -4.56
CA ASP A 28 -5.82 17.89 -3.35
C ASP A 28 -6.41 16.82 -2.43
N PHE A 29 -6.10 15.55 -2.70
CA PHE A 29 -6.68 14.41 -1.99
C PHE A 29 -5.65 13.65 -1.16
N LEU A 30 -6.12 13.18 0.00
CA LEU A 30 -5.54 12.08 0.74
C LEU A 30 -6.14 10.78 0.19
N ILE A 31 -5.28 9.85 -0.17
CA ILE A 31 -5.67 8.54 -0.69
C ILE A 31 -5.28 7.50 0.33
N ILE A 32 -6.26 6.68 0.70
CA ILE A 32 -6.06 5.56 1.63
C ILE A 32 -6.14 4.29 0.82
N LEU A 33 -5.08 3.49 0.91
CA LEU A 33 -5.01 2.17 0.34
C LEU A 33 -5.20 1.16 1.46
N THR A 34 -6.23 0.34 1.35
CA THR A 34 -6.51 -0.71 2.33
C THR A 34 -6.11 -2.06 1.76
N LYS A 35 -5.67 -2.99 2.62
CA LYS A 35 -5.53 -4.39 2.24
C LYS A 35 -6.87 -5.10 2.34
N ASN A 36 -7.15 -5.97 1.37
CA ASN A 36 -8.16 -7.02 1.50
C ASN A 36 -7.46 -8.39 1.49
N LYS A 37 -7.24 -8.97 2.68
CA LYS A 37 -6.48 -10.23 2.84
C LYS A 37 -7.12 -11.41 2.10
N LEU A 38 -8.46 -11.44 2.01
CA LEU A 38 -9.19 -12.55 1.40
C LEU A 38 -9.15 -12.51 -0.13
N LYS A 39 -9.32 -11.31 -0.70
CA LYS A 39 -9.34 -11.12 -2.16
C LYS A 39 -7.96 -10.84 -2.76
N LYS A 40 -6.95 -10.54 -1.92
CA LYS A 40 -5.62 -10.08 -2.33
C LYS A 40 -5.68 -8.90 -3.31
N ILE A 41 -6.57 -7.96 -3.02
CA ILE A 41 -6.71 -6.68 -3.71
C ILE A 41 -6.39 -5.55 -2.73
N THR A 42 -6.08 -4.37 -3.27
CA THR A 42 -6.12 -3.13 -2.51
C THR A 42 -7.27 -2.27 -2.97
N GLU A 43 -7.98 -1.68 -2.01
CA GLU A 43 -9.10 -0.78 -2.29
C GLU A 43 -8.65 0.66 -2.06
N ILE A 44 -9.13 1.55 -2.93
CA ILE A 44 -8.70 2.94 -2.98
C ILE A 44 -9.83 3.81 -2.46
N TYR A 45 -9.56 4.54 -1.39
CA TYR A 45 -10.46 5.51 -0.79
C TYR A 45 -9.88 6.91 -0.88
N VAL A 46 -10.75 7.91 -1.06
CA VAL A 46 -10.35 9.32 -1.16
C VAL A 46 -10.96 10.18 -0.07
N LEU A 47 -10.18 11.17 0.36
CA LEU A 47 -10.55 12.22 1.29
C LEU A 47 -9.96 13.56 0.84
N PRO A 48 -10.64 14.69 1.07
CA PRO A 48 -10.03 16.00 0.86
C PRO A 48 -8.93 16.26 1.89
N LYS A 49 -7.89 17.04 1.51
CA LYS A 49 -6.85 17.50 2.44
C LYS A 49 -7.30 18.61 3.41
N ILE A 50 -8.48 19.18 3.18
CA ILE A 50 -9.05 20.23 4.02
C ILE A 50 -9.54 19.61 5.33
N ALA A 51 -9.29 20.28 6.45
CA ALA A 51 -9.74 19.81 7.75
C ALA A 51 -11.28 19.80 7.84
N GLY A 52 -11.85 18.71 8.33
CA GLY A 52 -13.29 18.55 8.46
C GLY A 52 -13.69 17.14 8.84
N LYS A 53 -15.00 16.90 8.90
CA LYS A 53 -15.57 15.57 9.11
C LYS A 53 -15.99 15.01 7.76
N TYR A 54 -15.37 13.90 7.36
CA TYR A 54 -15.62 13.25 6.09
C TYR A 54 -15.75 11.74 6.26
N GLU A 55 -16.57 11.15 5.40
CA GLU A 55 -16.56 9.71 5.14
C GLU A 55 -15.62 9.44 3.97
N ALA A 56 -14.79 8.41 4.10
CA ALA A 56 -13.87 8.03 3.03
C ALA A 56 -14.65 7.39 1.89
N LYS A 57 -14.54 7.93 0.67
CA LYS A 57 -15.26 7.42 -0.50
C LYS A 57 -14.39 6.41 -1.24
N LYS A 58 -14.88 5.17 -1.40
CA LYS A 58 -14.25 4.17 -2.27
C LYS A 58 -14.39 4.60 -3.72
N ILE A 59 -13.27 4.68 -4.44
CA ILE A 59 -13.25 5.06 -5.87
C ILE A 59 -12.87 3.91 -6.79
N GLY A 60 -12.30 2.82 -6.25
CA GLY A 60 -11.99 1.62 -7.01
C GLY A 60 -11.06 0.68 -6.25
N SER A 61 -10.41 -0.22 -6.97
CA SER A 61 -9.48 -1.21 -6.42
C SER A 61 -8.41 -1.60 -7.42
N LEU A 62 -7.26 -2.06 -6.94
CA LEU A 62 -6.21 -2.69 -7.75
C LEU A 62 -6.12 -4.18 -7.43
N ASN A 63 -6.05 -5.01 -8.46
CA ASN A 63 -5.80 -6.44 -8.31
C ASN A 63 -4.29 -6.69 -8.11
N THR A 64 -3.79 -6.36 -6.93
CA THR A 64 -2.36 -6.51 -6.57
C THR A 64 -1.89 -7.96 -6.53
N GLN A 65 -2.83 -8.91 -6.39
CA GLN A 65 -2.55 -10.33 -6.15
C GLN A 65 -1.66 -10.57 -4.92
N SER A 66 -1.59 -9.58 -4.04
CA SER A 66 -0.76 -9.53 -2.84
C SER A 66 -1.47 -8.73 -1.74
N ILE A 67 -0.96 -8.86 -0.52
CA ILE A 67 -1.35 -8.07 0.65
C ILE A 67 -0.38 -6.90 0.72
N ILE A 68 -0.86 -5.68 0.47
CA ILE A 68 -0.02 -4.48 0.58
C ILE A 68 0.30 -4.18 2.05
N THR A 69 1.43 -3.52 2.30
CA THR A 69 1.91 -3.15 3.64
C THR A 69 2.42 -1.70 3.71
N GLY A 70 2.54 -1.02 2.57
CA GLY A 70 3.02 0.35 2.50
C GLY A 70 2.89 0.89 1.08
N GLY A 71 3.05 2.20 0.92
CA GLY A 71 2.93 2.83 -0.39
C GLY A 71 3.38 4.28 -0.42
N ASP A 72 3.83 4.71 -1.59
CA ASP A 72 4.22 6.08 -1.91
C ASP A 72 3.84 6.40 -3.35
N TYR A 73 3.67 7.69 -3.65
CA TYR A 73 3.29 8.16 -4.97
C TYR A 73 4.14 9.35 -5.39
N ASP A 74 4.66 9.28 -6.62
CA ASP A 74 5.37 10.36 -7.27
C ASP A 74 4.42 11.06 -8.26
N PRO A 75 4.05 12.33 -8.02
CA PRO A 75 3.17 13.09 -8.91
C PRO A 75 3.82 13.43 -10.26
N ASP A 76 5.14 13.57 -10.33
CA ASP A 76 5.82 13.99 -11.55
C ASP A 76 5.84 12.85 -12.58
N THR A 77 6.11 11.62 -12.12
CA THR A 77 6.12 10.43 -12.97
C THR A 77 4.81 9.64 -12.96
N LYS A 78 3.85 10.02 -12.10
CA LYS A 78 2.62 9.28 -11.83
C LYS A 78 2.88 7.82 -11.44
N LEU A 79 3.97 7.58 -10.69
CA LEU A 79 4.35 6.26 -10.22
C LEU A 79 3.72 6.02 -8.86
N LEU A 80 2.86 5.01 -8.77
CA LEU A 80 2.47 4.43 -7.49
C LEU A 80 3.39 3.24 -7.21
N ALA A 81 4.11 3.31 -6.09
CA ALA A 81 4.95 2.22 -5.60
C ALA A 81 4.36 1.69 -4.29
N LEU A 82 4.16 0.39 -4.20
CA LEU A 82 3.65 -0.28 -3.01
C LEU A 82 4.64 -1.32 -2.52
N THR A 83 4.64 -1.58 -1.22
CA THR A 83 5.22 -2.82 -0.68
C THR A 83 4.10 -3.81 -0.40
N GLY A 84 4.39 -5.10 -0.54
CA GLY A 84 3.42 -6.12 -0.20
C GLY A 84 4.02 -7.51 -0.09
N THR A 85 3.19 -8.45 0.35
CA THR A 85 3.57 -9.85 0.57
C THR A 85 2.48 -10.79 0.07
N LEU A 86 2.87 -11.99 -0.33
CA LEU A 86 1.91 -13.05 -0.68
C LEU A 86 1.45 -13.83 0.56
N PHE A 87 2.38 -14.10 1.49
CA PHE A 87 2.19 -15.00 2.65
C PHE A 87 3.07 -14.66 3.87
N PHE A 88 3.55 -13.42 4.00
CA PHE A 88 4.40 -12.92 5.11
C PHE A 88 5.76 -13.65 5.27
N ASN A 89 6.29 -14.23 4.19
CA ASN A 89 7.65 -14.78 4.15
C ASN A 89 8.55 -13.95 3.22
N GLU A 90 8.03 -13.61 2.03
CA GLU A 90 8.68 -12.80 1.01
C GLU A 90 7.94 -11.46 0.86
N TYR A 91 8.70 -10.43 0.50
CA TYR A 91 8.20 -9.08 0.31
C TYR A 91 8.59 -8.56 -1.07
N TYR A 92 7.73 -7.71 -1.61
CA TYR A 92 7.82 -7.25 -2.99
C TYR A 92 7.59 -5.75 -3.07
N ILE A 93 8.26 -5.11 -4.03
CA ILE A 93 7.87 -3.81 -4.57
C ILE A 93 6.89 -4.06 -5.71
N LEU A 94 5.73 -3.41 -5.66
CA LEU A 94 4.77 -3.37 -6.75
C LEU A 94 4.85 -1.98 -7.38
N LYS A 95 5.21 -1.91 -8.67
CA LYS A 95 5.21 -0.68 -9.46
C LYS A 95 3.97 -0.59 -10.33
N ILE A 96 3.29 0.55 -10.25
CA ILE A 96 2.18 0.91 -11.11
C ILE A 96 2.46 2.26 -11.76
N GLU A 97 2.77 2.25 -13.05
CA GLU A 97 3.05 3.46 -13.83
C GLU A 97 1.78 4.12 -14.35
N ASN A 98 1.83 5.43 -14.59
CA ASN A 98 0.71 6.24 -15.09
C ASN A 98 -0.55 6.17 -14.21
N PHE A 99 -0.36 5.95 -12.90
CA PHE A 99 -1.45 5.85 -11.95
C PHE A 99 -2.20 7.19 -11.81
N ASN A 100 -3.52 7.13 -11.73
CA ASN A 100 -4.39 8.27 -11.48
C ASN A 100 -5.72 7.81 -10.85
N LEU A 101 -6.51 8.78 -10.36
CA LEU A 101 -7.74 8.53 -9.61
C LEU A 101 -8.96 8.19 -10.48
N GLU A 102 -8.85 8.15 -11.82
CA GLU A 102 -9.92 7.71 -12.71
C GLU A 102 -9.98 6.17 -12.74
N VAL A 103 -10.41 5.55 -11.64
CA VAL A 103 -10.32 4.10 -11.47
C VAL A 103 -11.46 3.39 -12.22
N LYS A 104 -11.22 3.15 -13.52
CA LYS A 104 -11.84 2.10 -14.37
C LYS A 104 -10.81 1.41 -15.28
N LYS A 105 -9.51 1.59 -15.03
CA LYS A 105 -8.42 1.07 -15.88
C LYS A 105 -7.77 -0.17 -15.24
N ASP A 106 -7.53 -1.18 -16.07
CA ASP A 106 -6.69 -2.33 -15.71
C ASP A 106 -5.22 -1.89 -15.73
N TYR A 107 -4.70 -1.49 -14.57
CA TYR A 107 -3.30 -1.13 -14.43
C TYR A 107 -2.40 -2.35 -14.54
N LYS A 108 -1.31 -2.23 -15.31
CA LYS A 108 -0.20 -3.18 -15.25
C LYS A 108 0.52 -2.99 -13.91
N ILE A 109 0.76 -4.10 -13.22
CA ILE A 109 1.46 -4.12 -11.93
C ILE A 109 2.70 -4.98 -12.11
N ASP A 110 3.87 -4.35 -12.08
CA ASP A 110 5.16 -5.04 -12.11
C ASP A 110 5.61 -5.32 -10.67
N MET A 111 5.99 -6.56 -10.37
CA MET A 111 6.30 -7.03 -9.02
C MET A 111 7.76 -7.49 -8.93
N TYR A 112 8.49 -6.98 -7.95
CA TYR A 112 9.92 -7.23 -7.78
C TYR A 112 10.20 -7.69 -6.35
N GLU A 113 10.86 -8.83 -6.18
CA GLU A 113 11.19 -9.34 -4.84
C GLU A 113 12.25 -8.45 -4.16
N ILE A 114 12.03 -8.18 -2.88
CA ILE A 114 12.95 -7.45 -2.01
C ILE A 114 13.90 -8.48 -1.37
N PRO A 115 15.22 -8.39 -1.60
CA PRO A 115 16.20 -9.34 -1.05
C PRO A 115 16.47 -9.07 0.44
N ILE A 116 15.44 -9.17 1.27
CA ILE A 116 15.49 -8.82 2.70
C ILE A 116 15.36 -10.05 3.62
N GLY A 117 14.97 -11.20 3.06
CA GLY A 117 14.65 -12.40 3.82
C GLY A 117 13.34 -12.26 4.59
N LYS A 118 13.15 -13.10 5.62
CA LYS A 118 11.89 -13.16 6.38
C LYS A 118 11.81 -12.06 7.45
N THR A 119 11.42 -10.86 7.03
CA THR A 119 11.14 -9.70 7.90
C THR A 119 10.07 -8.83 7.25
N GLN A 120 9.14 -8.30 8.05
CA GLN A 120 8.06 -7.47 7.53
C GLN A 120 8.58 -6.13 7.02
N VAL A 121 8.07 -5.72 5.86
CA VAL A 121 8.34 -4.42 5.23
C VAL A 121 7.13 -3.53 5.40
N GLU A 122 7.30 -2.37 6.01
CA GLU A 122 6.18 -1.50 6.43
C GLU A 122 6.13 -0.15 5.71
N ALA A 123 7.17 0.19 4.95
CA ALA A 123 7.17 1.44 4.19
C ALA A 123 8.06 1.39 2.95
N ILE A 124 7.72 2.25 2.00
CA ILE A 124 8.48 2.55 0.80
C ILE A 124 8.47 4.06 0.58
N LYS A 125 9.57 4.60 0.05
CA LYS A 125 9.67 5.98 -0.43
C LYS A 125 10.34 5.97 -1.80
N ILE A 126 9.70 6.61 -2.78
CA ILE A 126 10.22 6.79 -4.13
C ILE A 126 11.33 7.84 -4.09
N ILE A 127 12.49 7.52 -4.66
CA ILE A 127 13.59 8.47 -4.91
C ILE A 127 13.55 8.90 -6.38
N ASP A 128 13.37 7.93 -7.27
CA ASP A 128 13.17 8.09 -8.70
C ASP A 128 12.41 6.87 -9.25
N SER A 129 12.17 6.81 -10.55
CA SER A 129 11.35 5.77 -11.19
C SER A 129 11.83 4.33 -10.95
N ASN A 130 13.10 4.12 -10.58
CA ASN A 130 13.69 2.80 -10.35
C ASN A 130 14.41 2.66 -9.01
N THR A 131 14.39 3.68 -8.14
CA THR A 131 15.13 3.67 -6.89
C THR A 131 14.23 4.03 -5.71
N PHE A 132 14.31 3.22 -4.65
CA PHE A 132 13.39 3.29 -3.51
C PHE A 132 14.14 3.16 -2.18
N TRP A 133 13.69 3.88 -1.16
CA TRP A 133 13.98 3.55 0.23
C TRP A 133 12.90 2.63 0.78
N ILE A 134 13.31 1.63 1.57
CA ILE A 134 12.41 0.66 2.19
C ILE A 134 12.82 0.47 3.65
N THR A 135 11.83 0.32 4.54
CA THR A 135 12.07 0.00 5.95
C THR A 135 11.46 -1.34 6.35
N SER A 136 12.13 -2.07 7.24
CA SER A 136 11.62 -3.31 7.83
C SER A 136 11.46 -3.22 9.35
N GLU A 137 10.58 -4.04 9.91
CA GLU A 137 10.44 -4.22 11.35
C GLU A 137 11.62 -4.99 11.95
N ASP A 138 11.79 -4.86 13.27
CA ASP A 138 12.62 -5.75 14.05
C ASP A 138 11.77 -6.92 14.59
N GLU A 139 11.83 -8.04 13.88
CA GLU A 139 11.14 -9.27 14.24
C GLU A 139 12.07 -10.32 14.84
N LYS A 140 11.51 -11.34 15.49
CA LYS A 140 12.30 -12.47 16.04
C LYS A 140 13.17 -13.18 15.00
N SER A 141 12.80 -13.13 13.72
CA SER A 141 13.55 -13.71 12.59
C SER A 141 14.59 -12.77 11.99
N SER A 142 14.64 -11.51 12.42
CA SER A 142 15.65 -10.52 12.05
C SER A 142 16.53 -10.16 13.25
N SER A 143 17.73 -9.65 12.97
CA SER A 143 18.64 -9.16 14.01
C SER A 143 18.40 -7.69 14.38
N SER A 144 17.73 -6.94 13.50
CA SER A 144 17.41 -5.52 13.64
C SER A 144 16.44 -5.07 12.54
N ALA A 145 15.70 -4.00 12.80
CA ALA A 145 15.06 -3.18 11.76
C ALA A 145 16.10 -2.66 10.77
N ARG A 146 15.70 -2.45 9.51
CA ARG A 146 16.60 -2.05 8.42
C ARG A 146 16.02 -0.88 7.64
N LEU A 147 16.89 0.02 7.19
CA LEU A 147 16.61 0.98 6.13
C LEU A 147 17.47 0.61 4.92
N MET A 148 16.84 0.33 3.78
CA MET A 148 17.49 -0.21 2.60
C MET A 148 17.19 0.66 1.38
N LYS A 149 18.23 0.94 0.59
CA LYS A 149 18.07 1.53 -0.74
C LYS A 149 18.05 0.42 -1.77
N ILE A 150 16.96 0.31 -2.52
CA ILE A 150 16.80 -0.68 -3.59
C ILE A 150 16.76 0.04 -4.92
N LYS A 151 17.52 -0.49 -5.88
CA LYS A 151 17.46 -0.08 -7.28
C LYS A 151 17.03 -1.29 -8.11
N LEU A 152 15.98 -1.11 -8.90
CA LEU A 152 15.43 -2.12 -9.81
C LEU A 152 16.09 -2.09 -11.18
#